data_AF-A0A8X6LX62-F1
#
_entry.id   AF-A0A8X6LX62-F1
#
_cell.length_a   1.000
_cell.length_b   1.000
_cell.length_c   1.000
_cell.angle_alpha   90.00
_cell.angle_beta   90.00
_cell.angle_gamma   90.00
#
_symmetry.space_group_name_H-M   'P 1'
#
loop_
_entity.id
_entity.type
_entity.pdbx_description
1 polymer ?
#
loop_
_entity_poly.entity_id
_entity_poly.type
_entity_poly.pdbx_seq_one_letter_code
_entity_poly.pdbx_strand_id
1 'polypeptide(L)'
;MKNLHFPSKIKVAIVQLKNMFTSEKVNGEYVIGGVEEKMLNVLAEKLNFQYEILTSPNGQYGSRNTNGTWDGIIGLIQSGKADMGL
;
A
#
# COMPACT_ATOMS: atom_id res chain seq x y z
N MET A 1 1.52 -27.30 -13.89
CA MET A 1 1.49 -25.83 -13.82
C MET A 1 0.74 -25.45 -12.55
N LYS A 2 1.33 -24.70 -11.61
CA LYS A 2 0.58 -24.18 -10.45
C LYS A 2 -0.41 -23.14 -10.98
N ASN A 3 -1.70 -23.34 -10.74
CA ASN A 3 -2.69 -22.27 -10.96
C ASN A 3 -2.37 -21.15 -9.97
N LEU A 4 -1.73 -20.09 -10.45
CA LEU A 4 -1.49 -18.88 -9.68
C LEU A 4 -2.81 -18.13 -9.58
N HIS A 5 -3.45 -18.25 -8.41
CA HIS A 5 -4.63 -17.46 -8.07
C HIS A 5 -4.16 -16.12 -7.52
N PHE A 6 -4.67 -15.01 -8.08
CA PHE A 6 -4.41 -13.68 -7.53
C PHE A 6 -5.10 -13.52 -6.16
N PRO A 7 -4.46 -12.92 -5.14
CA PRO A 7 -5.08 -12.78 -3.81
C PRO A 7 -6.41 -12.03 -3.87
N SER A 8 -7.42 -12.46 -3.10
CA SER A 8 -8.71 -11.75 -2.99
C SER A 8 -8.64 -10.50 -2.11
N LYS A 9 -7.61 -10.37 -1.27
CA LYS A 9 -7.32 -9.16 -0.49
C LYS A 9 -5.82 -8.86 -0.48
N ILE A 10 -5.45 -7.59 -0.62
CA ILE A 10 -4.06 -7.12 -0.50
C ILE A 10 -3.96 -5.90 0.43
N LYS A 11 -2.77 -5.66 0.98
CA LYS A 11 -2.43 -4.48 1.77
C LYS A 11 -1.49 -3.58 0.97
N VAL A 12 -1.88 -2.33 0.80
CA VAL A 12 -1.14 -1.34 0.01
C VAL A 12 -0.57 -0.28 0.94
N ALA A 13 0.75 -0.17 0.99
CA ALA A 13 1.45 0.84 1.78
C ALA A 13 1.61 2.14 0.97
N ILE A 14 1.31 3.29 1.60
CA ILE A 14 1.41 4.60 0.97
C ILE A 14 2.29 5.56 1.77
N VAL A 15 2.88 6.53 1.09
CA VAL A 15 3.43 7.74 1.72
C VAL A 15 2.40 8.87 1.65
N GLN A 16 2.07 9.45 2.80
CA GLN A 16 1.21 10.64 2.85
C GLN A 16 1.99 11.87 2.36
N LEU A 17 1.92 12.13 1.06
CA LEU A 17 2.43 13.38 0.49
C LEU A 17 1.30 14.40 0.45
N LYS A 18 1.42 15.43 1.29
CA LYS A 18 0.50 16.57 1.33
C LYS A 18 0.39 17.15 -0.09
N ASN A 19 -0.82 17.19 -0.64
CA ASN A 19 -1.20 17.62 -1.99
C ASN A 19 -1.04 16.62 -3.15
N MET A 20 -0.47 15.43 -2.95
CA MET A 20 -0.48 14.38 -3.98
C MET A 20 -1.48 13.27 -3.67
N PHE A 21 -1.59 12.87 -2.40
CA PHE A 21 -2.56 11.88 -1.95
C PHE A 21 -3.60 12.56 -1.06
N THR A 22 -4.87 12.42 -1.41
CA THR A 22 -5.95 12.71 -0.46
C THR A 22 -6.17 11.44 0.34
N SER A 23 -5.63 11.36 1.55
CA SER A 23 -5.94 10.26 2.47
C SER A 23 -6.69 10.78 3.68
N GLU A 24 -7.85 10.19 3.97
CA GLU A 24 -8.62 10.46 5.17
C GLU A 24 -8.78 9.20 6.01
N LYS A 25 -8.86 9.37 7.33
CA LYS A 25 -9.09 8.25 8.23
C LYS A 25 -10.59 8.17 8.53
N VAL A 26 -11.25 7.14 8.03
CA VAL A 26 -12.69 6.88 8.22
C VAL A 26 -12.84 5.61 9.03
N ASN A 27 -13.48 5.69 10.21
CA ASN A 27 -13.72 4.54 11.11
C ASN A 27 -12.47 3.73 11.49
N GLY A 28 -11.29 4.34 11.48
CA GLY A 28 -10.03 3.65 11.80
C GLY A 28 -9.22 3.21 10.58
N GLU A 29 -9.82 3.21 9.39
CA GLU A 29 -9.19 2.82 8.13
C GLU A 29 -8.81 4.04 7.30
N TYR A 30 -7.76 3.92 6.49
CA TYR A 30 -7.38 4.98 5.55
C TYR A 30 -8.09 4.77 4.22
N VAL A 31 -8.80 5.80 3.77
CA VAL A 31 -9.35 5.90 2.42
C VAL A 31 -8.45 6.84 1.64
N ILE A 32 -8.04 6.43 0.45
CA ILE A 32 -7.28 7.28 -0.48
C ILE A 32 -8.20 7.87 -1.54
N GLY A 33 -7.76 8.92 -2.21
CA GLY A 33 -8.41 9.52 -3.37
C GLY A 33 -7.36 10.06 -4.33
N GLY A 34 -7.80 10.58 -5.48
CA GLY A 34 -6.90 11.09 -6.52
C GLY A 34 -6.76 10.12 -7.70
N VAL A 35 -5.63 10.17 -8.40
CA VAL A 35 -5.40 9.32 -9.60
C VAL A 35 -5.08 7.89 -9.19
N GLU A 36 -4.34 7.72 -8.10
CA GLU A 36 -3.88 6.44 -7.60
C GLU A 36 -5.02 5.59 -7.04
N GLU A 37 -6.02 6.21 -6.41
CA GLU A 37 -7.27 5.53 -6.02
C GLU A 37 -8.03 5.02 -7.23
N LYS A 38 -8.21 5.85 -8.26
CA LYS A 38 -8.90 5.44 -9.49
C LYS A 38 -8.18 4.28 -10.18
N MET A 39 -6.86 4.33 -10.23
CA MET A 39 -6.04 3.23 -10.76
C MET A 39 -6.23 1.95 -9.93
N LEU A 40 -6.11 2.03 -8.61
CA LEU A 40 -6.30 0.89 -7.71
C LEU A 40 -7.70 0.28 -7.82
N ASN A 41 -8.74 1.10 -7.94
CA ASN A 41 -10.11 0.63 -8.12
C ASN A 41 -10.30 -0.12 -9.44
N VAL A 42 -9.73 0.39 -10.54
CA VAL A 42 -9.77 -0.32 -11.83
C VAL A 42 -9.07 -1.68 -11.71
N LEU A 43 -7.90 -1.74 -11.05
CA LEU A 43 -7.20 -3.00 -10.82
C LEU A 43 -8.03 -3.94 -9.94
N ALA A 44 -8.58 -3.45 -8.83
CA ALA A 44 -9.43 -4.19 -7.90
C ALA A 44 -10.65 -4.81 -8.60
N GLU A 45 -11.31 -4.04 -9.45
CA GLU A 45 -12.44 -4.50 -10.26
C GLU A 45 -12.02 -5.58 -11.27
N LYS A 46 -10.97 -5.33 -12.06
CA LYS A 46 -10.57 -6.24 -13.14
C LYS A 46 -9.91 -7.53 -12.66
N LEU A 47 -9.27 -7.49 -11.49
CA LEU A 47 -8.59 -8.64 -10.90
C LEU A 47 -9.38 -9.26 -9.73
N ASN A 48 -10.56 -8.71 -9.42
CA ASN A 48 -11.49 -9.18 -8.38
C ASN A 48 -10.83 -9.32 -6.99
N PHE A 49 -10.22 -8.24 -6.52
CA PHE A 49 -9.65 -8.16 -5.17
C PHE A 49 -10.14 -6.93 -4.41
N GLN A 50 -9.99 -6.97 -3.09
CA GLN A 50 -10.15 -5.82 -2.21
C GLN A 50 -8.79 -5.38 -1.66
N TYR A 51 -8.66 -4.11 -1.29
CA TYR A 51 -7.41 -3.60 -0.71
C TYR A 51 -7.64 -2.85 0.59
N GLU A 52 -6.62 -2.86 1.44
CA GLU A 52 -6.53 -2.10 2.69
C GLU A 52 -5.31 -1.19 2.63
N ILE A 53 -5.45 0.06 3.06
CA ILE A 53 -4.36 1.03 3.02
C ILE A 53 -3.60 1.04 4.34
N LEU A 54 -2.28 0.90 4.25
CA LEU A 54 -1.34 1.13 5.34
C LEU A 54 -0.57 2.41 5.08
N THR A 55 -0.34 3.20 6.12
CA THR A 55 0.47 4.42 6.01
C THR A 55 1.90 4.17 6.47
N SER A 56 2.85 4.82 5.81
CA SER A 56 4.25 4.78 6.21
C SER A 56 4.42 5.21 7.68
N PRO A 57 5.06 4.40 8.54
CA PRO A 57 5.21 4.72 9.97
C PRO A 57 6.00 6.01 10.24
N ASN A 58 6.91 6.35 9.33
CA ASN A 58 7.78 7.53 9.42
C ASN A 58 7.49 8.57 8.32
N GLY A 59 6.44 8.36 7.51
CA GLY A 59 6.11 9.24 6.39
C GLY A 59 7.12 9.21 5.23
N GLN A 60 7.94 8.16 5.12
CA GLN A 60 8.96 8.02 4.08
C GLN A 60 8.74 6.76 3.23
N TYR A 61 9.34 6.74 2.03
CA TYR A 61 9.35 5.56 1.17
C TYR A 61 10.21 4.44 1.77
N GLY A 62 11.42 4.78 2.20
CA GLY A 62 12.29 3.87 2.93
C GLY A 62 13.76 4.23 2.81
N SER A 63 14.48 4.02 3.89
CA SER A 63 15.93 4.13 4.02
C SER A 63 16.50 2.79 4.45
N ARG A 64 17.62 2.39 3.84
CA ARG A 64 18.28 1.11 4.18
C ARG A 64 19.13 1.29 5.44
N ASN A 65 18.83 0.49 6.45
CA ASN A 65 19.62 0.41 7.67
C ASN A 65 20.90 -0.40 7.42
N THR A 66 21.89 -0.21 8.30
CA THR A 66 23.18 -0.93 8.24
C THR A 66 23.04 -2.44 8.37
N ASN A 67 22.01 -2.91 9.09
CA ASN A 67 21.67 -4.32 9.24
C ASN A 67 20.91 -4.92 8.02
N GLY A 68 20.70 -4.14 6.96
CA GLY A 68 20.04 -4.58 5.73
C GLY A 68 18.51 -4.55 5.76
N THR A 69 17.89 -4.13 6.86
CA THR A 69 16.46 -3.85 6.89
C THR A 69 16.15 -2.49 6.28
N TRP A 70 14.89 -2.27 5.92
CA TRP A 70 14.39 -0.98 5.46
C TRP A 70 13.36 -0.42 6.45
N ASP A 71 13.26 0.90 6.53
CA ASP A 71 12.12 1.59 7.13
C ASP A 71 11.09 2.01 6.06
N GLY A 72 10.11 2.83 6.44
CA GLY A 72 9.08 3.34 5.54
C GLY A 72 8.20 2.25 4.92
N ILE A 73 7.63 2.53 3.74
CA ILE A 73 6.80 1.56 3.01
C ILE A 73 7.62 0.36 2.52
N ILE A 74 8.89 0.55 2.17
CA ILE A 74 9.79 -0.55 1.76
C ILE A 74 9.97 -1.54 2.92
N GLY A 75 10.12 -1.06 4.16
CA GLY A 75 10.18 -1.90 5.35
C GLY A 75 8.89 -2.69 5.59
N LEU A 76 7.72 -2.09 5.33
CA LEU A 76 6.43 -2.79 5.42
C LEU A 76 6.34 -3.94 4.40
N ILE A 77 6.82 -3.72 3.18
CA ILE A 77 6.84 -4.76 2.13
C ILE A 77 7.86 -5.86 2.48
N GLN A 78 9.09 -5.47 2.85
CA GLN A 78 10.15 -6.42 3.22
C GLN A 78 9.72 -7.34 4.37
N SER A 79 8.97 -6.80 5.34
CA SER A 79 8.49 -7.55 6.50
C SER A 79 7.18 -8.33 6.26
N GLY A 80 6.62 -8.27 5.04
CA GLY A 80 5.36 -8.94 4.69
C GLY A 80 4.11 -8.30 5.33
N LYS A 81 4.23 -7.08 5.87
CA LYS A 81 3.09 -6.33 6.41
C LYS A 81 2.26 -5.68 5.31
N ALA A 82 2.88 -5.36 4.17
CA ALA A 82 2.23 -4.87 2.96
C ALA A 82 2.62 -5.75 1.77
N ASP A 83 1.73 -5.85 0.79
CA ASP A 83 1.92 -6.62 -0.45
C ASP A 83 2.41 -5.72 -1.59
N MET A 84 2.09 -4.43 -1.53
CA MET A 84 2.42 -3.42 -2.55
C MET A 84 2.71 -2.07 -1.91
N GLY A 85 3.51 -1.23 -2.58
CA GLY A 85 3.72 0.18 -2.24
C GLY A 85 3.27 1.11 -3.37
N LEU A 86 2.73 2.27 -3.00
CA LEU A 86 2.45 3.40 -3.89
C LEU A 86 3.14 4.68 -3.38
#